data_AF-A0A7X0RMJ8-F1
#
_entry.id   AF-A0A7X0RMJ8-F1
#
_cell.length_a   1.000
_cell.length_b   1.000
_cell.length_c   1.000
_cell.angle_alpha   90.00
_cell.angle_beta   90.00
_cell.angle_gamma   90.00
#
_symmetry.space_group_name_H-M   'P 1'
#
loop_
_entity.id
_entity.type
_entity.pdbx_description
1 polymer ?
#
loop_
_entity_poly.entity_id
_entity_poly.type
_entity_poly.pdbx_seq_one_letter_code
_entity_poly.pdbx_strand_id
1 'polypeptide(L)'
;MATSSKDIWPLVKKRLGVRVNDHDELIELYTDEIGQRIRTYINATAVPEALTYTWAAMVASALSAEQLAVLFPPGEETVEFETTIGDTTVKPIKSVTAPSLPTVAVLDSVVFDYRGELNAFRKLRW
;
A
#
# COMPACT_ATOMS: atom_id res chain seq x y z
N MET A 1 -21.30 -13.76 1.47
CA MET A 1 -21.81 -12.39 1.65
C MET A 1 -20.89 -11.42 0.92
N ALA A 2 -21.15 -10.11 0.90
CA ALA A 2 -20.22 -9.12 0.33
C ALA A 2 -19.29 -8.58 1.41
N THR A 3 -18.02 -8.37 1.11
CA THR A 3 -17.04 -7.88 2.08
C THR A 3 -17.02 -6.37 2.14
N SER A 4 -17.03 -5.82 3.35
CA SER A 4 -16.90 -4.39 3.60
C SER A 4 -15.44 -4.00 3.81
N SER A 5 -15.04 -2.77 3.41
CA SER A 5 -13.69 -2.22 3.65
C SER A 5 -13.29 -2.30 5.13
N LYS A 6 -14.27 -2.18 6.05
CA LYS A 6 -14.06 -2.24 7.50
C LYS A 6 -13.56 -3.60 8.00
N ASP A 7 -13.90 -4.69 7.31
CA ASP A 7 -13.52 -6.04 7.72
C ASP A 7 -12.06 -6.36 7.35
N ILE A 8 -11.48 -5.57 6.45
CA ILE A 8 -10.16 -5.82 5.85
C ILE A 8 -9.06 -5.09 6.60
N TRP A 9 -9.38 -3.91 7.13
CA TRP A 9 -8.53 -3.12 8.01
C TRP A 9 -7.78 -3.92 9.09
N PRO A 10 -8.45 -4.74 9.93
CA PRO A 10 -7.75 -5.53 10.95
C PRO A 10 -6.82 -6.60 10.35
N LEU A 11 -7.14 -7.12 9.17
CA LEU A 11 -6.29 -8.10 8.47
C LEU A 11 -5.03 -7.44 7.90
N VAL A 12 -5.17 -6.23 7.36
CA VAL A 12 -4.05 -5.44 6.83
C VAL A 12 -3.10 -5.04 7.96
N LYS A 13 -3.63 -4.53 9.08
CA LYS A 13 -2.83 -4.20 10.28
C LYS A 13 -2.05 -5.41 10.80
N LYS A 14 -2.70 -6.58 10.87
CA LYS A 14 -2.04 -7.84 11.26
C LYS A 14 -0.92 -8.26 10.30
N ARG A 15 -1.13 -8.10 8.98
CA ARG A 15 -0.13 -8.44 7.97
C ARG A 15 1.09 -7.52 8.01
N LEU A 16 0.87 -6.22 8.24
CA LEU A 16 1.95 -5.24 8.32
C LEU A 16 2.64 -5.27 9.70
N GLY A 17 2.02 -5.81 10.75
CA GLY A 17 2.58 -5.77 12.10
C GLY A 17 2.58 -4.38 12.73
N VAL A 18 1.79 -3.45 12.17
CA VAL A 18 1.66 -2.07 12.66
C VAL A 18 0.87 -2.10 13.97
N ARG A 19 1.50 -1.62 15.05
CA ARG A 19 0.91 -1.60 16.41
C ARG A 19 0.19 -0.29 16.75
N VAL A 20 0.48 0.79 16.01
CA VAL A 20 0.02 2.15 16.32
C VAL A 20 -0.86 2.68 15.18
N ASN A 21 -1.95 3.37 15.53
CA ASN A 21 -2.98 3.86 14.59
C ASN A 21 -2.58 5.12 13.79
N ASP A 22 -1.28 5.46 13.71
CA ASP A 22 -0.83 6.74 13.13
C ASP A 22 -1.04 6.86 11.62
N HIS A 23 -1.36 5.76 10.93
CA HIS A 23 -1.54 5.73 9.47
C HIS A 23 -2.87 5.13 9.04
N ASP A 24 -3.88 5.23 9.89
CA ASP A 24 -5.21 4.66 9.67
C ASP A 24 -5.88 5.21 8.39
N GLU A 25 -5.83 6.54 8.18
CA GLU A 25 -6.40 7.19 6.99
C GLU A 25 -5.71 6.72 5.69
N LEU A 26 -4.39 6.52 5.74
CA LEU A 26 -3.61 6.02 4.61
C LEU A 26 -4.01 4.58 4.28
N ILE A 27 -4.15 3.72 5.29
CA ILE A 27 -4.57 2.32 5.10
C ILE A 27 -5.99 2.27 4.54
N GLU A 28 -6.89 3.12 5.01
CA GLU A 28 -8.26 3.23 4.50
C GLU A 28 -8.27 3.62 3.01
N LEU A 29 -7.50 4.65 2.63
CA LEU A 29 -7.38 5.08 1.23
C LEU A 29 -6.94 3.94 0.31
N TYR A 30 -5.87 3.22 0.68
CA TYR A 30 -5.38 2.07 -0.11
C TYR A 30 -6.37 0.91 -0.14
N THR A 31 -7.08 0.69 0.97
CA THR A 31 -8.11 -0.34 1.04
C THR A 31 -9.22 -0.06 0.03
N ASP A 32 -9.74 1.16 0.00
CA ASP A 32 -10.81 1.55 -0.90
C ASP A 32 -10.36 1.57 -2.37
N GLU A 33 -9.16 2.07 -2.67
CA GLU A 33 -8.67 2.11 -4.05
C GLU A 33 -8.48 0.70 -4.62
N ILE A 34 -7.85 -0.21 -3.86
CA ILE A 34 -7.68 -1.60 -4.30
C ILE A 34 -9.03 -2.31 -4.38
N GLY A 35 -9.94 -2.05 -3.45
CA GLY A 35 -11.29 -2.60 -3.49
C GLY A 35 -12.02 -2.21 -4.78
N GLN A 36 -11.91 -0.95 -5.18
CA GLN A 36 -12.49 -0.45 -6.43
C GLN A 36 -11.84 -1.07 -7.66
N ARG A 37 -10.50 -1.24 -7.65
CA ARG A 37 -9.79 -1.92 -8.74
C ARG A 37 -10.18 -3.39 -8.87
N ILE A 38 -10.30 -4.11 -7.75
CA ILE A 38 -10.78 -5.50 -7.74
C ILE A 38 -12.17 -5.58 -8.36
N ARG A 39 -13.11 -4.72 -7.93
CA ARG A 39 -14.48 -4.66 -8.49
C ARG A 39 -14.48 -4.41 -9.99
N THR A 40 -13.65 -3.48 -10.44
CA THR A 40 -13.48 -3.15 -11.85
C THR A 40 -12.90 -4.33 -12.62
N TYR A 41 -11.91 -5.03 -12.06
CA TYR A 41 -11.28 -6.19 -12.68
C TYR A 41 -12.23 -7.38 -12.84
N ILE A 42 -12.97 -7.72 -11.79
CA ILE A 42 -13.89 -8.87 -11.78
C ILE A 42 -15.24 -8.55 -12.43
N ASN A 43 -15.50 -7.28 -12.74
CA ASN A 43 -16.79 -6.76 -13.23
C ASN A 43 -17.96 -7.06 -12.26
N ALA A 44 -17.77 -6.81 -10.97
CA ALA A 44 -18.82 -7.00 -9.96
C ALA A 44 -19.03 -5.74 -9.13
N THR A 45 -20.26 -5.57 -8.64
CA THR A 45 -20.64 -4.45 -7.76
C THR A 45 -20.09 -4.59 -6.35
N ALA A 46 -19.76 -5.82 -5.94
CA ALA A 46 -19.24 -6.14 -4.62
C ALA A 46 -18.10 -7.15 -4.73
N VAL A 47 -17.14 -7.06 -3.79
CA VAL A 47 -16.05 -8.03 -3.68
C VAL A 47 -16.58 -9.27 -2.94
N PRO A 48 -16.42 -10.49 -3.52
CA PRO A 48 -16.75 -11.74 -2.85
C PRO A 48 -15.93 -11.97 -1.58
N GLU A 49 -16.55 -12.64 -0.60
CA GLU A 49 -15.92 -13.02 0.67
C GLU A 49 -14.68 -13.90 0.55
N ALA A 50 -14.62 -14.72 -0.50
CA ALA A 50 -13.45 -15.52 -0.81
C ALA A 50 -12.20 -14.66 -1.12
N LEU A 51 -12.38 -13.39 -1.49
CA LEU A 51 -11.29 -12.45 -1.78
C LEU A 51 -10.94 -11.54 -0.59
N THR A 52 -11.48 -11.78 0.61
CA THR A 52 -11.11 -11.02 1.83
C THR A 52 -9.61 -10.98 2.07
N TYR A 53 -9.00 -12.17 2.14
CA TYR A 53 -7.58 -12.32 2.46
C TYR A 53 -6.67 -11.86 1.33
N THR A 54 -7.14 -11.97 0.09
CA THR A 54 -6.41 -11.56 -1.12
C THR A 54 -6.42 -10.05 -1.23
N TRP A 55 -7.57 -9.40 -1.00
CA TRP A 55 -7.67 -7.96 -0.89
C TRP A 55 -6.77 -7.41 0.23
N ALA A 56 -6.81 -8.01 1.43
CA ALA A 56 -5.89 -7.63 2.51
C ALA A 56 -4.40 -7.80 2.15
N ALA A 57 -4.06 -8.85 1.38
CA ALA A 57 -2.69 -9.09 0.92
C ALA A 57 -2.26 -8.04 -0.12
N MET A 58 -3.13 -7.72 -1.07
CA MET A 58 -2.90 -6.68 -2.09
C MET A 58 -2.65 -5.31 -1.46
N VAL A 59 -3.45 -4.94 -0.45
CA VAL A 59 -3.29 -3.68 0.28
C VAL A 59 -1.95 -3.65 1.03
N ALA A 60 -1.61 -4.74 1.73
CA ALA A 60 -0.32 -4.84 2.40
C ALA A 60 0.86 -4.77 1.43
N SER A 61 0.77 -5.39 0.25
CA SER A 61 1.83 -5.31 -0.77
C SER A 61 1.97 -3.92 -1.37
N ALA A 62 0.86 -3.23 -1.66
CA ALA A 62 0.89 -1.87 -2.20
C ALA A 62 1.50 -0.88 -1.17
N LEU A 63 1.06 -0.97 0.08
CA LEU A 63 1.60 -0.17 1.18
C LEU A 63 3.09 -0.46 1.43
N SER A 64 3.50 -1.72 1.36
CA SER A 64 4.91 -2.09 1.52
C SER A 64 5.78 -1.65 0.34
N ALA A 65 5.22 -1.50 -0.86
CA ALA A 65 5.97 -1.05 -2.03
C ALA A 65 6.18 0.48 -2.05
N GLU A 66 5.18 1.26 -1.59
CA GLU A 66 5.27 2.73 -1.66
C GLU A 66 5.54 3.41 -0.33
N GLN A 67 4.98 2.90 0.76
CA GLN A 67 4.90 3.59 2.05
C GLN A 67 5.79 2.94 3.12
N LEU A 68 6.71 2.06 2.73
CA LEU A 68 7.56 1.35 3.69
C LEU A 68 8.35 2.30 4.59
N ALA A 69 8.90 3.37 4.02
CA ALA A 69 9.63 4.40 4.76
C ALA A 69 8.73 5.24 5.69
N VAL A 70 7.42 5.29 5.42
CA VAL A 70 6.44 6.02 6.25
C VAL A 70 5.93 5.12 7.37
N LEU A 71 5.65 3.85 7.06
CA LEU A 71 5.16 2.86 8.02
C LEU A 71 6.25 2.36 8.97
N PHE A 72 7.49 2.30 8.48
CA PHE A 72 8.68 1.93 9.23
C PHE A 72 9.74 2.98 8.93
N PRO A 73 9.66 4.16 9.57
CA PRO A 73 10.74 5.13 9.45
C PRO A 73 12.05 4.42 9.82
N PRO A 74 13.07 4.44 8.94
CA PRO A 74 14.37 3.93 9.31
C PRO A 74 14.78 4.67 10.59
N GLY A 75 15.13 3.93 11.64
CA GLY A 75 15.56 4.53 12.90
C GLY A 75 16.64 5.56 12.57
N GLU A 76 16.46 6.79 13.05
CA GLU A 76 17.25 7.98 12.70
C GLU A 76 18.66 7.57 12.24
N GLU A 77 18.90 7.61 10.92
CA GLU A 77 20.27 7.62 10.45
C GLU A 77 20.87 8.85 11.10
N THR A 78 21.71 8.62 12.12
CA THR A 78 22.59 9.64 12.69
C THR A 78 23.15 10.38 11.50
N VAL A 79 22.75 11.64 11.33
CA VAL A 79 23.13 12.45 10.19
C VAL A 79 24.65 12.50 10.16
N GLU A 80 25.27 11.59 9.42
CA GLU A 80 26.70 11.60 9.19
C GLU A 80 26.93 12.75 8.24
N PHE A 81 27.15 13.93 8.83
CA PHE A 81 27.63 15.08 8.11
C PHE A 81 29.04 14.73 7.62
N GLU A 82 29.18 14.49 6.32
CA GLU A 82 30.49 14.39 5.66
C GLU A 82 31.16 15.77 5.72
N THR A 83 31.83 16.04 6.84
CA THR A 83 32.41 17.35 7.14
C THR A 83 33.84 17.37 6.65
N THR A 84 34.06 17.74 5.39
CA THR A 84 35.41 18.01 4.89
C THR A 84 35.75 19.45 5.24
N ILE A 85 36.69 19.67 6.17
CA ILE A 85 37.10 21.02 6.62
C ILE A 85 38.25 21.54 5.75
N GLY A 86 38.00 22.66 5.08
CA GLY A 86 38.85 23.32 4.10
C GLY A 86 38.07 24.43 3.39
N ASP A 87 37.95 24.37 2.06
CA ASP A 87 37.05 25.20 1.25
C ASP A 87 35.65 24.56 1.22
N THR A 88 34.86 24.78 2.27
CA THR A 88 33.73 23.88 2.62
C THR A 88 32.42 24.26 1.94
N THR A 89 31.90 23.39 1.07
CA THR A 89 30.49 23.42 0.62
C THR A 89 29.65 22.47 1.46
N VAL A 90 28.66 23.00 2.18
CA VAL A 90 27.62 22.20 2.85
C VAL A 90 26.49 21.96 1.86
N LYS A 91 26.30 20.71 1.42
CA LYS A 91 25.10 20.32 0.65
C LYS A 91 24.13 19.61 1.58
N PRO A 92 22.91 20.15 1.80
CA PRO A 92 21.89 19.41 2.52
C PRO A 92 21.51 18.15 1.72
N ILE A 93 21.56 17.00 2.39
CA ILE A 93 21.06 15.74 1.82
C ILE A 93 19.53 15.85 1.74
N LYS A 94 19.02 15.50 0.55
CA LYS A 94 17.63 15.57 0.08
C LYS A 94 16.58 15.60 1.21
N SER A 95 15.73 16.63 1.15
CA SER A 95 14.50 16.73 1.92
C SER A 95 13.71 15.42 1.89
N VAL A 96 13.36 14.91 3.08
CA VAL A 96 12.39 13.83 3.26
C VAL A 96 11.13 14.21 2.47
N THR A 97 10.94 13.49 1.37
CA THR A 97 9.85 13.72 0.44
C THR A 97 8.56 13.33 1.14
N ALA A 98 7.53 14.19 1.03
CA ALA A 98 6.19 13.89 1.53
C ALA A 98 5.76 12.47 1.11
N PRO A 99 4.94 11.76 1.92
CA PRO A 99 4.45 10.43 1.56
C PRO A 99 3.91 10.48 0.13
N SER A 100 4.48 9.65 -0.74
CA SER A 100 4.05 9.63 -2.14
C SER A 100 2.59 9.23 -2.19
N LEU A 101 1.76 9.97 -2.92
CA LEU A 101 0.39 9.52 -3.20
C LEU A 101 0.45 8.16 -3.93
N PRO A 102 -0.58 7.30 -3.77
CA PRO A 102 -0.66 6.03 -4.46
C PRO A 102 -0.36 6.21 -5.95
N THR A 103 0.72 5.61 -6.43
CA THR A 103 1.03 5.67 -7.86
C THR A 103 0.26 4.59 -8.60
N VAL A 104 -0.34 4.98 -9.72
CA VAL A 104 -1.14 4.06 -10.55
C VAL A 104 -0.33 2.82 -10.96
N ALA A 105 0.98 2.98 -11.16
CA ALA A 105 1.88 1.92 -11.58
C ALA A 105 2.02 0.80 -10.55
N VAL A 106 2.18 1.12 -9.25
CA VAL A 106 2.32 0.08 -8.21
C VAL A 106 0.99 -0.63 -7.99
N LEU A 107 -0.11 0.10 -8.06
CA LEU A 107 -1.42 -0.52 -7.92
C LEU A 107 -1.74 -1.46 -9.08
N ASP A 108 -1.35 -1.10 -10.31
CA ASP A 108 -1.49 -1.99 -11.47
C ASP A 108 -0.57 -3.21 -11.37
N SER A 109 0.66 -3.06 -10.87
CA SER A 109 1.54 -4.21 -10.66
C SER A 109 0.97 -5.17 -9.62
N VAL A 110 0.42 -4.64 -8.51
CA VAL A 110 -0.25 -5.47 -7.50
C VAL A 110 -1.47 -6.18 -8.08
N VAL A 111 -2.33 -5.51 -8.85
CA VAL A 111 -3.48 -6.19 -9.50
C VAL A 111 -3.01 -7.28 -10.46
N PHE A 112 -1.91 -7.03 -11.18
CA PHE A 112 -1.34 -8.01 -12.10
C PHE A 112 -0.79 -9.25 -11.38
N ASP A 113 -0.10 -9.08 -10.26
CA ASP A 113 0.47 -10.19 -9.50
C ASP A 113 -0.61 -11.13 -8.96
N TYR A 114 -1.74 -10.57 -8.51
CA TYR A 114 -2.87 -11.33 -7.95
C TYR A 114 -3.90 -11.78 -9.01
N ARG A 115 -3.63 -11.58 -10.31
CA ARG A 115 -4.55 -11.93 -11.39
C ARG A 115 -5.02 -13.40 -11.35
N GLY A 116 -4.18 -14.31 -10.88
CA GLY A 116 -4.50 -15.74 -10.81
C GLY A 116 -5.71 -16.00 -9.91
N GLU A 117 -5.75 -15.34 -8.76
CA GLU A 117 -6.83 -15.46 -7.77
C GLU A 117 -8.07 -14.67 -8.22
N LEU A 118 -7.87 -13.51 -8.85
CA LEU A 118 -8.95 -12.65 -9.34
C LEU A 118 -9.69 -13.24 -10.55
N ASN A 119 -9.00 -13.97 -11.42
CA ASN A 119 -9.58 -14.58 -12.62
C ASN A 119 -10.70 -15.57 -12.29
N ALA A 120 -10.62 -16.27 -11.15
CA ALA A 120 -11.65 -17.22 -10.72
C ALA A 120 -13.03 -16.55 -10.50
N PHE A 121 -13.05 -15.25 -10.22
CA PHE A 121 -14.26 -14.48 -9.93
C PHE A 121 -14.64 -13.51 -11.05
N ARG A 122 -13.86 -13.48 -12.13
CA ARG A 122 -14.06 -12.55 -13.25
C ARG A 122 -15.27 -12.93 -14.07
N LYS A 123 -16.24 -12.03 -14.18
CA LYS A 123 -17.38 -12.17 -15.08
C LYS A 123 -17.05 -11.54 -16.43
N LEU A 124 -17.11 -12.35 -17.48
CA LEU A 124 -17.00 -11.87 -18.86
C LEU A 124 -18.29 -11.11 -19.21
N ARG A 125 -18.14 -9.91 -19.78
CA ARG A 125 -19.25 -9.18 -20.41
C ARG A 125 -19.26 -9.58 -21.88
N TRP A 126 -20.44 -9.91 -22.39
CA TRP A 126 -20.72 -10.03 -23.82
C TRP A 126 -21.32 -8.72 -24.33
#